data_AF-A0A6C0KYS4-F1
#
_entry.id   AF-A0A6C0KYS4-F1
#
_cell.length_a   1.000
_cell.length_b   1.000
_cell.length_c   1.000
_cell.angle_alpha   90.00
_cell.angle_beta   90.00
_cell.angle_gamma   90.00
#
_symmetry.space_group_name_H-M   'P 1'
#
loop_
_entity.id
_entity.type
_entity.pdbx_description
1 polymer ?
#
loop_
_entity_poly.entity_id
_entity_poly.type
_entity_poly.pdbx_seq_one_letter_code
_entity_poly.pdbx_strand_id
1 'polypeptide(L)'
;MDKKIYNTIDDGFDTIIKIRSAIKKRIEDIEKIKCSVKQNYIDCIEKESKNYFGLDSVQFQNKLIELEFENMLNLYSYIDNRIYGDYYKLFFLMNDYLQEKLLPEQYSTIKELKKIDIYPVYKDLDFFKAYDFDIINNIHKDVIHIIKTVYEKHIENEDKITTKQESLYYGVNLDNYIINQQYLNKELYMTNDLHRNYICVYHKLHNNVLHNFLEKINLFFNQINHHTVETDTEENEELTSTLNMDKFSEIVSDVMFDNECNSLFKVEEIKQTSKLKPNQKPNLTPKLEVIDEEIRQS
;
A
#
# COMPACT_ATOMS: atom_id res chain seq x y z
N MET A 1 4.16 20.87 4.47
CA MET A 1 4.29 19.41 4.62
C MET A 1 5.72 19.06 4.32
N ASP A 2 6.37 18.34 5.22
CA ASP A 2 7.81 18.11 5.14
C ASP A 2 8.16 17.15 4.00
N LYS A 3 9.17 17.51 3.20
CA LYS A 3 9.84 16.62 2.23
C LYS A 3 10.12 15.23 2.80
N LYS A 4 10.32 15.15 4.12
CA LYS A 4 10.54 13.92 4.89
C LYS A 4 9.43 12.89 4.67
N ILE A 5 8.17 13.31 4.61
CA ILE A 5 7.01 12.40 4.51
C ILE A 5 6.88 11.79 3.11
N TYR A 6 7.22 12.55 2.06
CA TYR A 6 7.17 12.03 0.68
C TYR A 6 8.29 11.03 0.43
N ASN A 7 9.49 11.32 0.96
CA ASN A 7 10.60 10.36 0.91
C ASN A 7 10.21 9.03 1.56
N THR A 8 9.48 9.06 2.69
CA THR A 8 9.00 7.85 3.35
C THR A 8 8.04 6.99 2.51
N ILE A 9 7.23 7.62 1.65
CA ILE A 9 6.30 6.90 0.76
C ILE A 9 7.08 6.28 -0.41
N ASP A 10 8.04 7.00 -0.97
CA ASP A 10 8.94 6.46 -2.00
C ASP A 10 9.79 5.31 -1.46
N ASP A 11 10.38 5.46 -0.28
CA ASP A 11 11.17 4.43 0.41
C ASP A 11 10.33 3.15 0.68
N GLY A 12 9.04 3.33 1.01
CA GLY A 12 8.10 2.23 1.22
C GLY A 12 7.83 1.43 -0.06
N PHE A 13 7.77 2.09 -1.21
CA PHE A 13 7.59 1.44 -2.51
C PHE A 13 8.88 0.80 -3.03
N ASP A 14 10.03 1.43 -2.79
CA ASP A 14 11.34 0.85 -3.10
C ASP A 14 11.58 -0.46 -2.36
N THR A 15 11.09 -0.57 -1.12
CA THR A 15 11.13 -1.82 -0.36
C THR A 15 10.31 -2.93 -1.03
N ILE A 16 9.12 -2.60 -1.54
CA ILE A 16 8.28 -3.53 -2.32
C ILE A 16 9.01 -3.98 -3.59
N ILE A 17 9.65 -3.06 -4.32
CA ILE A 17 10.44 -3.36 -5.52
C ILE A 17 11.57 -4.35 -5.19
N LYS A 18 12.30 -4.11 -4.08
CA LYS A 18 13.41 -4.97 -3.65
C LYS A 18 12.94 -6.38 -3.30
N ILE A 19 11.90 -6.52 -2.47
CA ILE A 19 11.34 -7.83 -2.07
C ILE A 19 10.84 -8.58 -3.31
N ARG A 20 10.13 -7.90 -4.21
CA ARG A 20 9.64 -8.49 -5.46
C ARG A 20 10.77 -8.98 -6.36
N SER A 21 11.85 -8.21 -6.47
CA SER A 21 13.03 -8.61 -7.25
C SER A 21 13.72 -9.84 -6.65
N ALA A 22 13.80 -9.92 -5.31
CA ALA A 22 14.32 -11.10 -4.62
C ALA A 22 13.44 -12.34 -4.88
N ILE A 23 12.11 -12.19 -4.84
CA ILE A 23 11.16 -13.26 -5.19
C ILE A 23 11.38 -13.76 -6.62
N LYS A 24 11.48 -12.86 -7.61
CA LYS A 24 11.72 -13.23 -9.02
C LYS A 24 13.01 -14.05 -9.17
N LYS A 25 14.10 -13.60 -8.55
CA LYS A 25 15.38 -14.32 -8.56
C LYS A 25 15.23 -15.73 -7.97
N ARG A 26 14.50 -15.87 -6.85
CA ARG A 26 14.26 -17.19 -6.24
C ARG A 26 13.41 -18.10 -7.11
N ILE A 27 12.41 -17.56 -7.80
CA ILE A 27 11.61 -18.31 -8.77
C ILE A 27 12.50 -18.85 -9.90
N GLU A 28 13.40 -18.02 -10.45
CA GLU A 28 14.37 -18.43 -11.48
C GLU A 28 15.34 -19.51 -10.97
N ASP A 29 15.80 -19.40 -9.72
CA ASP A 29 16.68 -20.40 -9.10
C ASP A 29 15.96 -21.75 -8.94
N ILE A 30 14.70 -21.75 -8.51
CA ILE A 30 13.87 -22.96 -8.40
C ILE A 30 13.62 -23.58 -9.78
N GLU A 31 13.36 -22.76 -10.80
CA GLU A 31 13.15 -23.23 -12.16
C GLU A 31 14.37 -23.98 -12.70
N LYS A 32 15.59 -23.46 -12.45
CA LYS A 32 16.84 -24.15 -12.80
C LYS A 32 16.98 -25.50 -12.10
N ILE A 33 16.70 -25.56 -10.80
CA ILE A 33 16.80 -26.81 -10.05
C ILE A 33 15.77 -27.82 -10.56
N LYS A 34 14.52 -27.40 -10.77
CA LYS A 34 13.46 -28.23 -11.35
C LYS A 34 13.88 -28.82 -12.71
N CYS A 35 14.49 -28.02 -13.59
CA CYS A 35 15.02 -28.51 -14.86
C CYS A 35 16.15 -29.55 -14.66
N SER A 36 17.05 -29.33 -13.69
CA SER A 36 18.12 -30.27 -13.35
C SER A 36 17.58 -31.62 -12.84
N VAL A 37 16.63 -31.60 -11.89
CA VAL A 37 16.01 -32.82 -11.33
C VAL A 37 15.27 -33.61 -12.42
N LYS A 38 14.58 -32.91 -13.33
CA LYS A 38 13.93 -33.52 -14.48
C LYS A 38 14.92 -34.17 -15.44
N GLN A 39 16.07 -33.53 -15.68
CA GLN A 39 17.11 -34.09 -16.53
C GLN A 39 17.74 -35.34 -15.90
N ASN A 40 18.04 -35.30 -14.60
CA ASN A 40 18.56 -36.47 -13.87
C ASN A 40 17.60 -37.67 -13.95
N TYR A 41 16.29 -37.42 -13.88
CA TYR A 41 15.30 -38.48 -14.05
C TYR A 41 15.30 -39.08 -15.47
N ILE A 42 15.41 -38.25 -16.51
CA ILE A 42 15.53 -38.71 -17.90
C ILE A 42 16.78 -39.58 -18.06
N ASP A 43 17.92 -39.12 -17.55
CA ASP A 43 19.18 -39.86 -17.60
C ASP A 43 19.10 -41.21 -16.86
N CYS A 44 18.35 -41.29 -15.76
CA CYS A 44 18.09 -42.53 -15.03
C CYS A 44 17.21 -43.49 -15.84
N ILE A 45 16.17 -43.00 -16.53
CA ILE A 45 15.34 -43.82 -17.43
C ILE A 45 16.18 -44.39 -18.59
N GLU A 46 17.06 -43.57 -19.17
CA GLU A 46 17.90 -43.99 -20.31
C GLU A 46 18.91 -45.09 -19.92
N LYS A 47 19.38 -45.10 -18.66
CA LYS A 47 20.32 -46.10 -18.13
C LYS A 47 19.64 -47.40 -17.72
N GLU A 48 18.39 -47.36 -17.29
CA GLU A 48 17.67 -48.51 -16.72
C GLU A 48 16.76 -49.19 -17.77
N SER A 49 17.07 -50.44 -18.16
CA SER A 49 16.31 -51.17 -19.20
C SER A 49 15.32 -52.23 -18.70
N LYS A 50 15.30 -52.54 -17.40
CA LYS A 50 14.54 -53.69 -16.86
C LYS A 50 13.85 -53.50 -15.50
N ASN A 51 14.29 -52.59 -14.63
CA ASN A 51 13.74 -52.41 -13.27
C ASN A 51 13.21 -50.99 -13.06
N TYR A 52 12.02 -50.71 -13.59
CA TYR A 52 11.41 -49.38 -13.56
C TYR A 52 10.74 -49.01 -12.21
N PHE A 53 10.47 -49.99 -11.34
CA PHE A 53 9.71 -49.78 -10.10
C PHE A 53 10.32 -48.73 -9.15
N GLY A 54 11.65 -48.59 -9.12
CA GLY A 54 12.32 -47.56 -8.31
C GLY A 54 12.18 -46.13 -8.86
N LEU A 55 11.84 -45.99 -10.14
CA LEU A 55 11.72 -44.70 -10.82
C LEU A 55 10.35 -44.04 -10.59
N ASP A 56 9.33 -44.81 -10.17
CA ASP A 56 7.99 -44.29 -9.87
C ASP A 56 8.02 -43.24 -8.75
N SER A 57 8.85 -43.46 -7.71
CA SER A 57 9.05 -42.51 -6.61
C SER A 57 9.67 -41.19 -7.10
N VAL A 58 10.64 -41.27 -8.02
CA VAL A 58 11.29 -40.09 -8.60
C VAL A 58 10.34 -39.34 -9.53
N GLN A 59 9.52 -40.08 -10.30
CA GLN A 59 8.48 -39.50 -11.14
C GLN A 59 7.43 -38.76 -10.30
N PHE A 60 7.02 -39.34 -9.17
CA PHE A 60 6.12 -38.70 -8.22
C PHE A 60 6.71 -37.42 -7.64
N GLN A 61 7.98 -37.44 -7.18
CA GLN A 61 8.67 -36.26 -6.67
C GLN A 61 8.77 -35.15 -7.71
N ASN A 62 9.12 -35.48 -8.96
CA ASN A 62 9.14 -34.52 -10.07
C ASN A 62 7.76 -33.89 -10.29
N LYS A 63 6.70 -34.71 -10.27
CA LYS A 63 5.34 -34.19 -10.46
C LYS A 63 4.89 -33.32 -9.30
N LEU A 64 5.28 -33.67 -8.07
CA LEU A 64 4.98 -32.89 -6.87
C LEU A 64 5.65 -31.51 -6.93
N ILE A 65 6.94 -31.46 -7.25
CA ILE A 65 7.70 -30.21 -7.42
C ILE A 65 7.08 -29.36 -8.55
N GLU A 66 6.68 -29.97 -9.66
CA GLU A 66 5.99 -29.28 -10.76
C GLU A 66 4.70 -28.59 -10.28
N LEU A 67 3.85 -29.30 -9.55
CA LEU A 67 2.56 -28.80 -9.06
C LEU A 67 2.73 -27.70 -8.00
N GLU A 68 3.66 -27.89 -7.06
CA GLU A 68 3.92 -26.89 -6.02
C GLU A 68 4.49 -25.60 -6.62
N PHE A 69 5.41 -25.72 -7.59
CA PHE A 69 5.97 -24.55 -8.29
C PHE A 69 4.89 -23.80 -9.09
N GLU A 70 4.02 -24.50 -9.81
CA GLU A 70 2.91 -23.89 -10.55
C GLU A 70 1.95 -23.14 -9.61
N ASN A 71 1.64 -23.73 -8.45
CA ASN A 71 0.83 -23.07 -7.42
C ASN A 71 1.50 -21.80 -6.88
N MET A 72 2.82 -21.82 -6.67
CA MET A 72 3.57 -20.63 -6.23
C MET A 72 3.54 -19.53 -7.29
N LEU A 73 3.68 -19.86 -8.58
CA LEU A 73 3.57 -18.89 -9.68
C LEU A 73 2.18 -18.25 -9.77
N ASN A 74 1.14 -19.06 -9.59
CA ASN A 74 -0.24 -18.58 -9.57
C ASN A 74 -0.47 -17.63 -8.38
N LEU A 75 0.04 -17.98 -7.20
CA LEU A 75 -0.05 -17.14 -6.01
C LEU A 75 0.72 -15.83 -6.19
N TYR A 76 1.91 -15.87 -6.78
CA TYR A 76 2.69 -14.67 -7.11
C TYR A 76 1.93 -13.73 -8.04
N SER A 77 1.37 -14.28 -9.13
CA SER A 77 0.58 -13.51 -10.10
C SER A 77 -0.65 -12.89 -9.45
N TYR A 78 -1.33 -13.61 -8.57
CA TYR A 78 -2.46 -13.09 -7.80
C TYR A 78 -2.06 -11.90 -6.91
N ILE A 79 -0.93 -12.00 -6.21
CA ILE A 79 -0.41 -10.91 -5.37
C ILE A 79 -0.09 -9.68 -6.22
N ASP A 80 0.61 -9.87 -7.35
CA ASP A 80 0.95 -8.77 -8.26
C ASP A 80 -0.28 -8.07 -8.83
N ASN A 81 -1.31 -8.83 -9.21
CA ASN A 81 -2.57 -8.30 -9.69
C ASN A 81 -3.31 -7.53 -8.61
N ARG A 82 -3.23 -7.98 -7.35
CA ARG A 82 -3.83 -7.27 -6.22
C ARG A 82 -3.15 -5.92 -5.98
N ILE A 83 -1.81 -5.88 -6.03
CA ILE A 83 -1.03 -4.64 -5.91
C ILE A 83 -1.47 -3.64 -6.99
N TYR A 84 -1.57 -4.08 -8.25
CA TYR A 84 -2.09 -3.24 -9.32
C TYR A 84 -3.50 -2.72 -9.04
N GLY A 85 -4.41 -3.61 -8.63
CA GLY A 85 -5.80 -3.26 -8.36
C GLY A 85 -5.98 -2.22 -7.26
N ASP A 86 -5.19 -2.30 -6.19
CA ASP A 86 -5.26 -1.35 -5.07
C ASP A 86 -4.82 0.07 -5.51
N TYR A 87 -3.71 0.19 -6.26
CA TYR A 87 -3.28 1.49 -6.80
C TYR A 87 -4.21 2.03 -7.90
N TYR A 88 -4.72 1.16 -8.78
CA TYR A 88 -5.67 1.54 -9.81
C TYR A 88 -6.96 2.10 -9.22
N LYS A 89 -7.54 1.43 -8.22
CA LYS A 89 -8.76 1.89 -7.55
C LYS A 89 -8.55 3.22 -6.84
N LEU A 90 -7.40 3.39 -6.18
CA LEU A 90 -7.07 4.66 -5.52
C LEU A 90 -6.96 5.80 -6.54
N PHE A 91 -6.28 5.57 -7.66
CA PHE A 91 -6.16 6.56 -8.73
C PHE A 91 -7.54 6.99 -9.28
N PHE A 92 -8.45 6.05 -9.50
CA PHE A 92 -9.83 6.36 -9.92
C PHE A 92 -10.61 7.14 -8.87
N LEU A 93 -10.53 6.72 -7.59
CA LEU A 93 -11.18 7.41 -6.49
C LEU A 93 -10.71 8.88 -6.38
N MET A 94 -9.40 9.10 -6.50
CA MET A 94 -8.81 10.43 -6.52
C MET A 94 -9.31 11.25 -7.70
N ASN A 95 -9.37 10.65 -8.89
CA ASN A 95 -9.87 11.34 -10.07
C ASN A 95 -11.32 11.81 -9.91
N ASP A 96 -12.21 10.92 -9.50
CA ASP A 96 -13.64 11.21 -9.37
C ASP A 96 -13.88 12.35 -8.37
N TYR A 97 -13.18 12.31 -7.23
CA TYR A 97 -13.26 13.37 -6.22
C TYR A 97 -12.73 14.71 -6.74
N LEU A 98 -11.58 14.72 -7.40
CA LEU A 98 -10.95 15.95 -7.88
C LEU A 98 -11.74 16.58 -9.03
N GLN A 99 -12.37 15.76 -9.88
CA GLN A 99 -13.23 16.24 -10.96
C GLN A 99 -14.47 16.97 -10.44
N GLU A 100 -15.04 16.52 -9.32
CA GLU A 100 -16.22 17.16 -8.71
C GLU A 100 -15.85 18.47 -7.99
N LYS A 101 -14.70 18.50 -7.30
CA LYS A 101 -14.37 19.58 -6.36
C LYS A 101 -13.52 20.71 -6.97
N LEU A 102 -12.73 20.43 -8.00
CA LEU A 102 -11.88 21.44 -8.63
C LEU A 102 -12.59 22.15 -9.79
N LEU A 103 -12.22 23.41 -10.01
CA LEU A 103 -12.63 24.12 -11.22
C LEU A 103 -11.99 23.46 -12.46
N PRO A 104 -12.64 23.49 -13.64
CA PRO A 104 -12.13 22.84 -14.86
C PRO A 104 -10.70 23.23 -15.24
N GLU A 105 -10.32 24.49 -15.02
CA GLU A 105 -8.97 25.03 -15.26
C GLU A 105 -7.92 24.43 -14.31
N GLN A 106 -8.32 24.17 -13.06
CA GLN A 106 -7.45 23.60 -12.04
C GLN A 106 -7.28 22.09 -12.27
N TYR A 107 -8.38 21.41 -12.60
CA TYR A 107 -8.37 19.99 -12.95
C TYR A 107 -7.50 19.72 -14.19
N SER A 108 -7.61 20.55 -15.23
CA SER A 108 -6.84 20.38 -16.47
C SER A 108 -5.33 20.63 -16.33
N THR A 109 -4.90 21.24 -15.22
CA THR A 109 -3.49 21.43 -14.87
C THR A 109 -2.82 20.12 -14.43
N ILE A 110 -3.59 19.17 -13.87
CA ILE A 110 -3.10 17.86 -13.43
C ILE A 110 -3.10 16.93 -14.65
N LYS A 111 -1.93 16.71 -15.25
CA LYS A 111 -1.78 15.96 -16.51
C LYS A 111 -1.97 14.46 -16.31
N GLU A 112 -1.71 13.99 -15.09
CA GLU A 112 -1.72 12.60 -14.67
C GLU A 112 -3.13 12.02 -14.73
N LEU A 113 -4.16 12.83 -14.41
CA LEU A 113 -5.57 12.42 -14.46
C LEU A 113 -6.05 12.13 -15.88
N LYS A 114 -5.37 12.63 -16.92
CA LYS A 114 -5.68 12.31 -18.32
C LYS A 114 -5.21 10.91 -18.75
N LYS A 115 -4.43 10.22 -17.90
CA LYS A 115 -3.92 8.87 -18.18
C LYS A 115 -4.90 7.76 -17.81
N ILE A 116 -6.12 8.10 -17.38
CA ILE A 116 -7.20 7.15 -17.09
C ILE A 116 -7.40 6.16 -18.24
N ASP A 117 -7.40 6.65 -19.48
CA ASP A 117 -7.61 5.82 -20.67
C ASP A 117 -6.40 4.94 -21.04
N ILE A 118 -5.23 5.24 -20.48
CA ILE A 118 -3.98 4.52 -20.74
C ILE A 118 -3.88 3.29 -19.84
N TYR A 119 -4.48 3.34 -18.65
CA TYR A 119 -4.37 2.26 -17.68
C TYR A 119 -5.36 1.11 -17.96
N PRO A 120 -4.89 -0.14 -18.09
CA PRO A 120 -5.76 -1.29 -18.30
C PRO A 120 -6.84 -1.42 -17.23
N VAL A 121 -8.10 -1.58 -17.65
CA VAL A 121 -9.20 -1.74 -16.69
C VAL A 121 -8.95 -2.95 -15.79
N TYR A 122 -8.90 -2.69 -14.49
CA TYR A 122 -8.83 -3.72 -13.46
C TYR A 122 -10.22 -4.30 -13.22
N LYS A 123 -10.32 -5.63 -13.21
CA LYS A 123 -11.56 -6.35 -12.88
C LYS A 123 -11.26 -7.33 -11.75
N ASP A 124 -11.98 -7.22 -10.64
CA ASP A 124 -11.80 -8.11 -9.47
C ASP A 124 -12.08 -9.58 -9.78
N LEU A 125 -12.84 -9.87 -10.85
CA LEU A 125 -13.19 -11.23 -11.27
C LEU A 125 -12.11 -11.90 -12.16
N ASP A 126 -11.13 -11.13 -12.65
CA ASP A 126 -10.12 -11.60 -13.59
C ASP A 126 -8.77 -11.80 -12.89
N PHE A 127 -8.69 -12.85 -12.08
CA PHE A 127 -7.56 -13.12 -11.19
C PHE A 127 -6.25 -13.46 -11.91
N PHE A 128 -6.31 -13.87 -13.18
CA PHE A 128 -5.16 -14.39 -13.93
C PHE A 128 -4.63 -13.44 -15.01
N LYS A 129 -5.23 -12.27 -15.18
CA LYS A 129 -4.70 -11.26 -16.11
C LYS A 129 -3.40 -10.68 -15.56
N ALA A 130 -2.28 -10.98 -16.19
CA ALA A 130 -0.98 -10.45 -15.79
C ALA A 130 -0.86 -8.96 -16.15
N TYR A 131 -0.62 -8.10 -15.16
CA TYR A 131 -0.28 -6.70 -15.37
C TYR A 131 1.23 -6.49 -15.28
N ASP A 132 1.76 -5.71 -16.21
CA ASP A 132 3.18 -5.37 -16.19
C ASP A 132 3.51 -4.49 -14.98
N PHE A 133 4.65 -4.77 -14.35
CA PHE A 133 5.11 -4.04 -13.19
C PHE A 133 5.44 -2.59 -13.50
N ASP A 134 5.90 -2.32 -14.72
CA ASP A 134 6.19 -0.95 -15.15
C ASP A 134 4.93 -0.07 -15.09
N ILE A 135 3.76 -0.66 -15.37
CA ILE A 135 2.47 0.03 -15.25
C ILE A 135 2.15 0.31 -13.77
N ILE A 136 2.39 -0.65 -12.87
CA ILE A 136 2.19 -0.47 -11.42
C ILE A 136 3.06 0.69 -10.91
N ASN A 137 4.33 0.73 -11.30
CA ASN A 137 5.26 1.80 -10.94
C ASN A 137 4.80 3.17 -11.48
N ASN A 138 4.29 3.20 -12.71
CA ASN A 138 3.78 4.43 -13.31
C ASN A 138 2.52 4.95 -12.58
N ILE A 139 1.57 4.08 -12.23
CA ILE A 139 0.37 4.48 -11.46
C ILE A 139 0.79 5.00 -10.09
N HIS A 140 1.70 4.31 -9.40
CA HIS A 140 2.18 4.75 -8.09
C HIS A 140 2.81 6.15 -8.14
N LYS A 141 3.69 6.41 -9.13
CA LYS A 141 4.28 7.73 -9.35
C LYS A 141 3.24 8.80 -9.65
N ASP A 142 2.26 8.48 -10.49
CA ASP A 142 1.18 9.41 -10.82
C ASP A 142 0.32 9.73 -9.59
N VAL A 143 -0.01 8.74 -8.77
CA VAL A 143 -0.75 8.93 -7.52
C VAL A 143 0.02 9.84 -6.56
N ILE A 144 1.33 9.64 -6.38
CA ILE A 144 2.15 10.53 -5.55
C ILE A 144 2.19 11.95 -6.11
N HIS A 145 2.33 12.08 -7.43
CA HIS A 145 2.30 13.38 -8.08
C HIS A 145 0.99 14.11 -7.82
N ILE A 146 -0.16 13.43 -7.95
CA ILE A 146 -1.48 14.00 -7.68
C ILE A 146 -1.57 14.48 -6.23
N ILE A 147 -1.14 13.67 -5.24
CA ILE A 147 -1.16 14.08 -3.83
C ILE A 147 -0.36 15.38 -3.62
N LYS A 148 0.81 15.47 -4.28
CA LYS A 148 1.66 16.65 -4.21
C LYS A 148 0.98 17.87 -4.84
N THR A 149 0.43 17.74 -6.04
CA THR A 149 -0.25 18.84 -6.74
C THR A 149 -1.49 19.31 -5.97
N VAL A 150 -2.26 18.39 -5.38
CA VAL A 150 -3.42 18.73 -4.53
C VAL A 150 -2.97 19.49 -3.29
N TYR A 151 -1.84 19.10 -2.69
CA TYR A 151 -1.28 19.83 -1.55
C TYR A 151 -0.75 21.22 -1.92
N GLU A 152 -0.06 21.36 -3.05
CA GLU A 152 0.33 22.68 -3.58
C GLU A 152 -0.90 23.55 -3.81
N LYS A 153 -1.99 22.96 -4.33
CA LYS A 153 -3.23 23.68 -4.54
C LYS A 153 -3.90 24.15 -3.26
N HIS A 154 -3.85 23.32 -2.21
CA HIS A 154 -4.32 23.71 -0.89
C HIS A 154 -3.58 24.95 -0.38
N ILE A 155 -2.25 24.99 -0.53
CA ILE A 155 -1.44 26.14 -0.10
C ILE A 155 -1.83 27.39 -0.88
N GLU A 156 -1.92 27.30 -2.22
CA GLU A 156 -2.36 28.45 -3.04
C GLU A 156 -3.73 28.98 -2.63
N ASN A 157 -4.64 28.09 -2.24
CA ASN A 157 -5.98 28.46 -1.79
C ASN A 157 -5.94 29.12 -0.41
N GLU A 158 -5.10 28.65 0.52
CA GLU A 158 -4.88 29.34 1.82
C GLU A 158 -4.32 30.74 1.64
N ASP A 159 -3.33 30.93 0.75
CA ASP A 159 -2.74 32.24 0.48
C ASP A 159 -3.81 33.21 -0.07
N LYS A 160 -4.63 32.76 -1.03
CA LYS A 160 -5.74 33.55 -1.58
C LYS A 160 -6.79 33.91 -0.54
N ILE A 161 -7.10 32.99 0.37
CA ILE A 161 -8.04 33.24 1.48
C ILE A 161 -7.45 34.29 2.43
N THR A 162 -6.17 34.18 2.75
CA THR A 162 -5.47 35.10 3.66
C THR A 162 -5.40 36.51 3.08
N THR A 163 -5.03 36.67 1.81
CA THR A 163 -5.04 37.99 1.13
C THR A 163 -6.46 38.60 1.09
N LYS A 164 -7.49 37.78 0.86
CA LYS A 164 -8.88 38.26 0.90
C LYS A 164 -9.31 38.67 2.32
N GLN A 165 -8.85 37.95 3.34
CA GLN A 165 -9.09 38.30 4.74
C GLN A 165 -8.43 39.62 5.13
N GLU A 166 -7.26 39.93 4.58
CA GLU A 166 -6.61 41.23 4.76
C GLU A 166 -7.38 42.35 4.04
N SER A 167 -7.97 42.05 2.87
CA SER A 167 -8.78 43.01 2.09
C SER A 167 -10.17 43.30 2.68
N LEU A 168 -10.67 42.47 3.61
CA LEU A 168 -11.94 42.71 4.31
C LEU A 168 -11.95 44.02 5.11
N TYR A 169 -10.77 44.58 5.42
CA TYR A 169 -10.63 45.88 6.08
C TYR A 169 -11.29 47.04 5.32
N TYR A 170 -11.65 46.85 4.04
CA TYR A 170 -12.28 47.87 3.18
C TYR A 170 -13.84 47.91 3.25
N GLY A 171 -14.47 47.30 4.27
CA GLY A 171 -15.85 47.61 4.66
C GLY A 171 -16.98 46.77 4.03
N VAL A 172 -16.65 45.64 3.38
CA VAL A 172 -17.63 44.67 2.86
C VAL A 172 -17.66 43.44 3.78
N ASN A 173 -18.84 42.97 4.21
CA ASN A 173 -18.95 41.76 5.02
C ASN A 173 -18.84 40.50 4.13
N LEU A 174 -17.62 39.95 4.00
CA LEU A 174 -17.32 38.70 3.29
C LEU A 174 -17.06 37.53 4.26
N ASP A 175 -17.36 37.67 5.56
CA ASP A 175 -17.02 36.66 6.56
C ASP A 175 -17.60 35.28 6.20
N ASN A 176 -18.87 35.23 5.79
CA ASN A 176 -19.52 34.00 5.37
C ASN A 176 -18.86 33.37 4.13
N TYR A 177 -18.37 34.18 3.19
CA TYR A 177 -17.67 33.68 2.01
C TYR A 177 -16.29 33.12 2.40
N ILE A 178 -15.55 33.81 3.26
CA ILE A 178 -14.24 33.34 3.74
C ILE A 178 -14.39 32.04 4.52
N ILE A 179 -15.35 31.96 5.45
CA ILE A 179 -15.63 30.74 6.21
C ILE A 179 -15.94 29.58 5.24
N ASN A 180 -16.74 29.82 4.21
CA ASN A 180 -17.05 28.77 3.22
C ASN A 180 -15.81 28.34 2.42
N GLN A 181 -14.95 29.29 2.00
CA GLN A 181 -13.71 28.96 1.30
C GLN A 181 -12.72 28.20 2.20
N GLN A 182 -12.63 28.57 3.48
CA GLN A 182 -11.82 27.83 4.47
C GLN A 182 -12.34 26.41 4.66
N TYR A 183 -13.65 26.22 4.73
CA TYR A 183 -14.27 24.90 4.82
C TYR A 183 -13.93 24.03 3.61
N LEU A 184 -14.12 24.54 2.39
CA LEU A 184 -13.81 23.80 1.15
C LEU A 184 -12.33 23.45 1.05
N ASN A 185 -11.44 24.36 1.44
CA ASN A 185 -10.01 24.09 1.43
C ASN A 185 -9.62 23.04 2.49
N LYS A 186 -10.26 23.07 3.65
CA LYS A 186 -10.06 22.07 4.70
C LYS A 186 -10.56 20.69 4.27
N GLU A 187 -11.68 20.62 3.57
CA GLU A 187 -12.19 19.37 2.97
C GLU A 187 -11.17 18.80 1.99
N LEU A 188 -10.62 19.62 1.09
CA LEU A 188 -9.59 19.22 0.13
C LEU A 188 -8.35 18.66 0.84
N TYR A 189 -7.89 19.31 1.91
CA TYR A 189 -6.77 18.83 2.73
C TYR A 189 -7.06 17.46 3.33
N MET A 190 -8.22 17.30 3.97
CA MET A 190 -8.57 16.09 4.68
C MET A 190 -8.71 14.90 3.74
N THR A 191 -9.30 15.11 2.56
CA THR A 191 -9.37 14.06 1.54
C THR A 191 -7.99 13.72 0.98
N ASN A 192 -7.11 14.72 0.80
CA ASN A 192 -5.73 14.44 0.37
C ASN A 192 -4.95 13.63 1.42
N ASP A 193 -5.12 13.94 2.70
CA ASP A 193 -4.51 13.16 3.79
C ASP A 193 -5.10 11.75 3.88
N LEU A 194 -6.41 11.59 3.62
CA LEU A 194 -7.04 10.28 3.52
C LEU A 194 -6.40 9.41 2.42
N HIS A 195 -6.24 9.96 1.21
CA HIS A 195 -5.58 9.26 0.10
C HIS A 195 -4.14 8.88 0.44
N ARG A 196 -3.40 9.78 1.09
CA ARG A 196 -2.07 9.51 1.61
C ARG A 196 -2.07 8.33 2.59
N ASN A 197 -3.01 8.33 3.54
CA ASN A 197 -3.12 7.27 4.53
C ASN A 197 -3.43 5.91 3.88
N TYR A 198 -4.23 5.88 2.80
CA TYR A 198 -4.45 4.65 2.03
C TYR A 198 -3.16 4.09 1.43
N ILE A 199 -2.29 4.94 0.87
CA ILE A 199 -0.99 4.49 0.32
C ILE A 199 -0.13 3.86 1.41
N CYS A 200 -0.05 4.48 2.58
CA CYS A 200 0.73 3.94 3.70
C CYS A 200 0.20 2.56 4.15
N VAL A 201 -1.13 2.39 4.18
CA VAL A 201 -1.75 1.10 4.49
C VAL A 201 -1.43 0.07 3.41
N TYR A 202 -1.49 0.44 2.14
CA TYR A 202 -1.13 -0.44 1.03
C TYR A 202 0.32 -0.87 1.10
N HIS A 203 1.25 0.04 1.38
CA HIS A 203 2.66 -0.30 1.55
C HIS A 203 2.88 -1.32 2.67
N LYS A 204 2.25 -1.11 3.83
CA LYS A 204 2.33 -2.05 4.95
C LYS A 204 1.75 -3.42 4.58
N LEU A 205 0.59 -3.44 3.94
CA LEU A 205 -0.09 -4.66 3.52
C LEU A 205 0.77 -5.44 2.51
N HIS A 206 1.21 -4.79 1.44
CA HIS A 206 1.97 -5.43 0.37
C HIS A 206 3.34 -5.90 0.85
N ASN A 207 4.05 -5.12 1.69
CA ASN A 207 5.30 -5.56 2.29
C ASN A 207 5.11 -6.84 3.13
N ASN A 208 4.09 -6.89 3.99
CA ASN A 208 3.81 -8.07 4.79
C ASN A 208 3.45 -9.30 3.91
N VAL A 209 2.56 -9.12 2.93
CA VAL A 209 2.15 -10.21 2.03
C VAL A 209 3.34 -10.74 1.21
N LEU A 210 4.17 -9.85 0.65
CA LEU A 210 5.35 -10.23 -0.13
C LEU A 210 6.42 -10.88 0.75
N HIS A 211 6.63 -10.40 1.97
CA HIS A 211 7.56 -11.01 2.92
C HIS A 211 7.14 -12.45 3.27
N ASN A 212 5.88 -12.65 3.63
CA ASN A 212 5.34 -13.99 3.92
C ASN A 212 5.45 -14.93 2.70
N PHE A 213 5.28 -14.38 1.49
CA PHE A 213 5.44 -15.16 0.26
C PHE A 213 6.91 -15.50 -0.01
N LEU A 214 7.83 -14.57 0.23
CA LEU A 214 9.27 -14.80 0.11
C LEU A 214 9.75 -15.90 1.08
N GLU A 215 9.27 -15.89 2.33
CA GLU A 215 9.56 -16.95 3.29
C GLU A 215 9.08 -18.32 2.79
N LYS A 216 7.85 -18.41 2.27
CA LYS A 216 7.30 -19.64 1.69
C LYS A 216 8.13 -20.15 0.52
N ILE A 217 8.55 -19.26 -0.39
CA ILE A 217 9.42 -19.61 -1.51
C ILE A 217 10.79 -20.09 -1.02
N ASN A 218 11.38 -19.43 -0.03
CA ASN A 218 12.68 -19.84 0.51
C ASN A 218 12.58 -21.21 1.19
N LEU A 219 11.50 -21.50 1.92
CA LEU A 219 11.26 -22.83 2.49
C LEU A 219 11.15 -23.90 1.39
N PHE A 220 10.39 -23.62 0.33
CA PHE A 220 10.27 -24.53 -0.81
C PHE A 220 11.62 -24.74 -1.53
N PHE A 221 12.37 -23.67 -1.76
CA PHE A 221 13.72 -23.72 -2.32
C PHE A 221 14.67 -24.58 -1.46
N ASN A 222 14.64 -24.41 -0.14
CA ASN A 222 15.44 -25.20 0.78
C ASN A 222 15.03 -26.68 0.78
N GLN A 223 13.73 -26.97 0.71
CA GLN A 223 13.23 -28.34 0.59
C GLN A 223 13.76 -29.01 -0.66
N ILE A 224 13.69 -28.37 -1.83
CA ILE A 224 14.21 -28.95 -3.07
C ILE A 224 15.74 -29.10 -3.01
N ASN A 225 16.46 -28.10 -2.50
CA ASN A 225 17.92 -28.15 -2.43
C ASN A 225 18.45 -29.25 -1.49
N HIS A 226 17.78 -29.50 -0.37
CA HIS A 226 18.18 -30.58 0.53
C HIS A 226 18.17 -31.95 -0.17
N HIS A 227 17.22 -32.17 -1.09
CA HIS A 227 17.16 -33.40 -1.87
C HIS A 227 18.26 -33.50 -2.95
N THR A 228 18.92 -32.40 -3.32
CA THR A 228 20.03 -32.40 -4.30
C THR A 228 21.42 -32.55 -3.68
N VAL A 229 21.59 -32.34 -2.36
CA VAL A 229 22.93 -32.34 -1.72
C VAL A 229 23.33 -33.74 -1.21
N GLU A 230 22.41 -34.68 -1.06
CA GLU A 230 22.73 -36.03 -0.54
C GLU A 230 23.56 -36.90 -1.52
N THR A 231 23.92 -36.42 -2.72
CA THR A 231 24.73 -37.19 -3.67
C THR A 231 26.22 -36.88 -3.65
N ASP A 232 26.69 -35.88 -2.91
CA ASP A 232 28.13 -35.61 -2.80
C ASP A 232 28.55 -35.47 -1.32
N THR A 233 29.46 -36.36 -0.92
CA THR A 233 30.24 -36.39 0.35
C THR A 233 29.58 -36.97 1.60
N GLU A 234 29.80 -38.28 1.80
CA GLU A 234 30.27 -38.77 3.10
C GLU A 234 31.50 -37.92 3.52
N GLU A 235 31.57 -37.53 4.79
CA GLU A 235 32.53 -36.57 5.40
C GLU A 235 32.10 -35.09 5.35
N ASN A 236 31.26 -34.66 6.31
CA ASN A 236 31.41 -33.42 7.11
C ASN A 236 30.14 -33.16 7.95
N GLU A 237 30.01 -33.88 9.07
CA GLU A 237 28.84 -33.85 9.95
C GLU A 237 28.79 -32.68 10.97
N GLU A 238 29.60 -31.62 10.84
CA GLU A 238 29.70 -30.60 11.90
C GLU A 238 29.48 -29.11 11.51
N LEU A 239 29.04 -28.77 10.30
CA LEU A 239 29.00 -27.35 9.90
C LEU A 239 27.72 -26.82 9.23
N THR A 240 26.53 -27.28 9.62
CA THR A 240 25.26 -26.80 9.03
C THR A 240 24.26 -26.19 10.01
N SER A 241 24.49 -26.23 11.33
CA SER A 241 23.53 -25.69 12.31
C SER A 241 23.72 -24.22 12.69
N THR A 242 24.83 -23.57 12.29
CA THR A 242 25.18 -22.22 12.79
C THR A 242 25.20 -21.11 11.74
N LEU A 243 25.15 -21.40 10.43
CA LEU A 243 25.40 -20.37 9.40
C LEU A 243 24.16 -19.68 8.80
N ASN A 244 22.94 -20.10 9.15
CA ASN A 244 21.71 -19.57 8.53
C ASN A 244 20.78 -18.76 9.46
N MET A 245 21.08 -18.65 10.75
CA MET A 245 20.30 -17.78 11.67
C MET A 245 20.90 -16.38 11.80
N ASP A 246 22.22 -16.23 11.74
CA ASP A 246 22.87 -14.94 12.02
C ASP A 246 22.69 -13.94 10.87
N LYS A 247 22.75 -14.38 9.61
CA LYS A 247 22.42 -13.53 8.44
C LYS A 247 20.93 -13.23 8.32
N PHE A 248 20.07 -14.08 8.87
CA PHE A 248 18.63 -13.83 8.93
C PHE A 248 18.33 -12.74 9.96
N SER A 249 19.03 -12.74 11.10
CA SER A 249 18.89 -11.69 12.12
C SER A 249 19.32 -10.31 11.63
N GLU A 250 20.39 -10.21 10.84
CA GLU A 250 20.84 -8.93 10.25
C GLU A 250 19.85 -8.38 9.21
N ILE A 251 19.25 -9.24 8.39
CA ILE A 251 18.21 -8.80 7.42
C ILE A 251 16.90 -8.46 8.15
N VAL A 252 16.54 -9.20 9.21
CA VAL A 252 15.34 -8.95 10.01
C VAL A 252 15.46 -7.68 10.85
N SER A 253 16.66 -7.32 11.32
CA SER A 253 16.88 -6.07 12.06
C SER A 253 16.91 -4.84 11.15
N ASP A 254 17.45 -4.95 9.93
CA ASP A 254 17.50 -3.83 8.98
C ASP A 254 16.15 -3.56 8.28
N VAL A 255 15.19 -4.49 8.34
CA VAL A 255 13.88 -4.42 7.65
C VAL A 255 12.72 -4.08 8.60
N MET A 256 13.00 -3.83 9.88
CA MET A 256 12.02 -3.20 10.78
C MET A 256 11.82 -1.75 10.37
N PHE A 257 10.86 -1.54 9.47
CA PHE A 257 10.36 -0.23 9.09
C PHE A 257 9.66 0.40 10.31
N ASP A 258 10.44 1.05 11.16
CA ASP A 258 9.96 1.97 12.19
C ASP A 258 9.41 3.21 11.50
N ASN A 259 8.22 3.04 10.92
CA ASN A 259 7.55 4.12 10.23
C ASN A 259 6.78 4.96 11.24
N GLU A 260 6.99 6.28 11.20
CA GLU A 260 6.21 7.30 11.91
C GLU A 260 4.69 7.18 11.65
N CYS A 261 4.23 6.30 10.74
CA CYS A 261 2.83 5.91 10.55
C CYS A 261 2.16 5.21 11.74
N ASN A 262 2.91 4.66 12.72
CA ASN A 262 2.30 4.15 13.95
C ASN A 262 1.74 5.27 14.85
N SER A 263 2.08 6.54 14.59
CA SER A 263 1.53 7.69 15.33
C SER A 263 0.05 7.97 15.05
N LEU A 264 -0.51 7.41 13.97
CA LEU A 264 -1.89 7.69 13.51
C LEU A 264 -2.98 6.98 14.34
N PHE A 265 -2.64 6.00 15.17
CA PHE A 265 -3.61 5.23 15.99
C PHE A 265 -3.58 5.56 17.48
N LYS A 266 -2.83 6.58 17.92
CA LYS A 266 -3.02 7.12 19.28
C LYS A 266 -4.30 7.93 19.29
N VAL A 267 -5.41 7.29 19.67
CA VAL A 267 -6.60 7.98 20.14
C VAL A 267 -6.15 8.81 21.34
N GLU A 268 -5.97 10.11 21.14
CA GLU A 268 -5.86 11.03 22.26
C GLU A 268 -7.21 10.97 22.99
N GLU A 269 -7.22 10.31 24.14
CA GLU A 269 -8.30 10.43 25.10
C GLU A 269 -8.52 11.92 25.35
N ILE A 270 -9.64 12.44 24.86
CA ILE A 270 -10.14 13.76 25.24
C ILE A 270 -10.41 13.68 26.75
N LYS A 271 -9.42 14.11 27.54
CA LYS A 271 -9.61 14.39 28.96
C LYS A 271 -10.65 15.51 29.05
N GLN A 272 -11.89 15.14 29.37
CA GLN A 272 -12.89 16.08 29.83
C GLN A 272 -12.32 16.79 31.06
N THR A 273 -11.79 18.00 30.88
CA THR A 273 -11.45 18.88 32.00
C THR A 273 -12.74 19.46 32.53
N SER A 274 -13.36 18.75 33.45
CA SER A 274 -14.32 19.27 34.41
C SER A 274 -13.62 20.27 35.33
N LYS A 275 -13.60 21.56 34.95
CA LYS A 275 -13.35 22.64 35.91
C LYS A 275 -14.66 23.04 36.58
N LEU A 276 -15.07 22.23 37.56
CA LEU A 276 -15.99 22.65 38.62
C LEU A 276 -15.28 23.74 39.46
N LYS A 277 -15.79 24.97 39.44
CA LYS A 277 -15.57 25.94 40.51
C LYS A 277 -16.82 25.94 41.41
N PRO A 278 -16.70 25.80 42.74
CA PRO A 278 -17.85 25.76 43.63
C PRO A 278 -18.37 27.17 43.94
N ASN A 279 -19.69 27.29 43.90
CA ASN A 279 -20.58 28.18 44.67
C ASN A 279 -20.35 29.70 44.64
N GLN A 280 -21.31 30.40 44.02
CA GLN A 280 -22.03 31.51 44.66
C GLN A 280 -23.47 31.57 44.09
N LYS A 281 -24.46 31.30 44.94
CA LYS A 281 -25.90 31.60 44.71
C LYS A 281 -26.10 33.12 44.72
N PRO A 282 -27.07 33.67 43.96
CA PRO A 282 -28.38 33.88 44.58
C PRO A 282 -29.61 33.64 43.66
N ASN A 283 -30.74 33.44 44.35
CA ASN A 283 -32.14 33.41 43.92
C ASN A 283 -32.49 34.31 42.72
N LEU A 284 -33.44 33.88 41.87
CA LEU A 284 -34.85 34.33 41.90
C LEU A 284 -35.70 33.55 40.87
N THR A 285 -36.94 33.29 41.27
CA THR A 285 -38.04 32.54 40.63
C THR A 285 -38.41 32.92 39.19
N PRO A 286 -38.98 32.00 38.38
CA PRO A 286 -39.54 32.32 37.07
C PRO A 286 -41.00 32.79 37.18
N LYS A 287 -41.33 33.94 36.57
CA LYS A 287 -42.70 34.26 36.17
C LYS A 287 -42.81 34.06 34.66
N LEU A 288 -43.72 33.17 34.25
CA LEU A 288 -44.27 33.15 32.90
C LEU A 288 -45.13 34.40 32.72
N GLU A 289 -44.90 35.15 31.64
CA GLU A 289 -45.92 35.98 31.01
C GLU A 289 -45.85 35.76 29.50
N VAL A 290 -46.92 35.17 29.00
CA VAL A 290 -47.29 35.02 27.60
C VAL A 290 -47.90 36.35 27.17
N ILE A 291 -47.40 36.95 26.09
CA ILE A 291 -48.16 37.94 25.31
C ILE A 291 -47.96 37.60 23.83
N ASP A 292 -49.07 37.22 23.23
CA ASP A 292 -49.30 37.03 21.81
C ASP A 292 -49.48 38.37 21.06
N GLU A 293 -49.40 38.23 19.73
CA GLU A 293 -50.05 39.02 18.67
C GLU A 293 -49.35 40.26 18.06
N GLU A 294 -49.03 40.05 16.77
CA GLU A 294 -49.21 40.93 15.60
C GLU A 294 -48.42 42.25 15.58
N ILE A 295 -47.93 42.79 14.45
CA ILE A 295 -48.52 42.96 13.13
C ILE A 295 -47.36 43.14 12.11
N ARG A 296 -47.58 42.67 10.87
CA ARG A 296 -47.26 43.32 9.57
C ARG A 296 -46.52 42.42 8.56
N GLN A 297 -47.32 41.69 7.79
CA GLN A 297 -47.14 41.63 6.34
C GLN A 297 -48.34 42.30 5.66
N SER A 298 -48.06 43.36 4.90
CA SER A 298 -48.80 43.83 3.72
C SER A 298 -47.87 44.77 2.96
#